data_AF-A0A2W4XW41-F1
#
_entry.id   AF-A0A2W4XW41-F1
#
_cell.length_a   1.000
_cell.length_b   1.000
_cell.length_c   1.000
_cell.angle_alpha   90.00
_cell.angle_beta   90.00
_cell.angle_gamma   90.00
#
_symmetry.space_group_name_H-M   'P 1'
#
loop_
_entity.id
_entity.type
_entity.pdbx_description
1 polymer ?
#
loop_
_entity_poly.entity_id
_entity_poly.type
_entity_poly.pdbx_seq_one_letter_code
_entity_poly.pdbx_strand_id
1 'polypeptide(L)'
;MRRSYLLLVAVATLIGLGVLLTAVSSLGQLYGAIALASPLLAQAVIALIVLALAGATGVLAYYGWLFLRPKRKRVVTLPQSPDQVAAVSLQAAQQQVSQIEDEIARQALAARSEVLTARLSQEVGGQTFQIVVFGLGSAGKTALVNALLGEMAAPVAATLGTTQSSQTYRIEVPSLSGLRLSGLRVRSPENAAVLITDTPGLLEASALGEARSQASKALATAADLLLFVIDNDLHRVEYEQLQALVGMGKRLLLVFNKRDRYLSAEREQILQRLRERTNPLLNSEDVVMVAAHPSVAQLPDGNLVQPDPEISDLVERMLSILRREGTDLIASNLLLQSQQLGEEARSLLSIQRQQQAETIVERYQWIGAGVLAATPLPVVDMLLTAAVNTQMVVELGRVYGVEVSIEEAKALAVSLAKTMAALSLAKGAMKLLSVGLQATVATAIASKLLQGVSAAYLTRIAGKSFIVYFQANQDWGDHGIQAVVEQQYQLNRRDAFVKQFLHSAIEKLT
;
A
#
# COMPACT_ATOMS: atom_id res chain seq x y z
N MET A 1 -35.75 11.89 12.44
CA MET A 1 -35.16 11.20 13.61
C MET A 1 -35.18 12.00 14.92
N ARG A 2 -35.09 13.34 14.94
CA ARG A 2 -35.13 14.12 16.21
C ARG A 2 -36.47 14.09 16.96
N ARG A 3 -37.62 14.03 16.27
CA ARG A 3 -38.95 14.03 16.92
C ARG A 3 -39.32 12.69 17.60
N SER A 4 -38.87 11.55 17.06
CA SER A 4 -39.09 10.23 17.66
C SER A 4 -38.26 10.01 18.94
N TYR A 5 -37.07 10.61 19.01
CA TYR A 5 -36.23 10.59 20.21
C TYR A 5 -36.84 11.39 21.37
N LEU A 6 -37.41 12.57 21.09
CA LEU A 6 -38.08 13.39 22.11
C LEU A 6 -39.31 12.69 22.72
N LEU A 7 -40.08 11.97 21.90
CA LEU A 7 -41.23 11.18 22.37
C LEU A 7 -40.81 10.02 23.28
N LEU A 8 -39.73 9.30 22.92
CA LEU A 8 -39.17 8.23 23.76
C LEU A 8 -38.66 8.75 25.11
N VAL A 9 -37.97 9.89 25.12
CA VAL A 9 -37.49 10.52 26.35
C VAL A 9 -38.67 10.98 27.22
N ALA A 10 -39.70 11.59 26.62
CA ALA A 10 -40.89 12.03 27.35
C ALA A 10 -41.63 10.85 28.00
N VAL A 11 -41.83 9.75 27.28
CA VAL A 11 -42.47 8.53 27.80
C VAL A 11 -41.63 7.90 28.91
N ALA A 12 -40.31 7.79 28.73
CA ALA A 12 -39.42 7.27 29.76
C ALA A 12 -39.45 8.13 31.04
N THR A 13 -39.54 9.45 30.89
CA THR A 13 -39.64 10.39 32.02
C THR A 13 -40.95 10.23 32.78
N LEU A 14 -42.06 10.03 32.06
CA LEU A 14 -43.39 9.81 32.63
C LEU A 14 -43.48 8.48 33.39
N ILE A 15 -42.91 7.41 32.84
CA ILE A 15 -42.82 6.10 33.51
C ILE A 15 -41.93 6.22 34.76
N GLY A 16 -40.78 6.91 34.65
CA GLY A 16 -39.89 7.15 35.77
C GLY A 16 -40.57 7.91 36.92
N LEU A 17 -41.36 8.94 36.60
CA LEU A 17 -42.13 9.70 37.58
C LEU A 17 -43.20 8.84 38.27
N GLY A 18 -43.90 7.98 37.52
CA GLY A 18 -44.88 7.04 38.08
C GLY A 18 -44.26 6.05 39.06
N VAL A 19 -43.09 5.48 38.71
CA VAL A 19 -42.34 4.58 39.59
C VAL A 19 -41.81 5.30 40.84
N LEU A 20 -41.40 6.57 40.71
CA LEU A 20 -40.96 7.37 41.86
C LEU A 20 -42.11 7.59 42.85
N LEU A 21 -43.29 7.97 42.36
CA LEU A 21 -44.46 8.25 43.20
C LEU A 21 -44.93 7.00 43.95
N THR A 22 -44.95 5.84 43.27
CA THR A 22 -45.30 4.57 43.93
C THR A 22 -44.25 4.15 44.94
N ALA A 23 -42.95 4.34 44.66
CA ALA A 23 -41.89 4.06 45.61
C ALA A 23 -42.00 4.92 46.88
N VAL A 24 -42.24 6.23 46.73
CA VAL A 24 -42.43 7.16 47.87
C VAL A 24 -43.66 6.76 48.70
N SER A 25 -44.76 6.39 48.05
CA SER A 25 -45.96 5.90 48.74
C SER A 25 -45.68 4.62 49.52
N SER A 26 -44.97 3.65 48.91
CA SER A 26 -44.60 2.39 49.57
C SER A 26 -43.67 2.60 50.75
N LEU A 27 -42.70 3.52 50.65
CA LEU A 27 -41.84 3.94 51.75
C LEU A 27 -42.64 4.56 52.91
N GLY A 28 -43.65 5.38 52.60
CA GLY A 28 -44.54 5.97 53.60
C GLY A 28 -45.41 4.92 54.31
N GLN A 29 -45.94 3.93 53.58
CA GLN A 29 -46.68 2.81 54.16
C GLN A 29 -45.80 1.94 55.06
N LEU A 30 -44.56 1.67 54.62
CA LEU A 30 -43.58 0.91 55.40
C LEU A 30 -43.18 1.65 56.68
N TYR A 31 -43.00 2.98 56.60
CA TYR A 31 -42.77 3.83 57.77
C TYR A 31 -43.92 3.72 58.77
N GLY A 32 -45.16 3.91 58.30
CA GLY A 32 -46.35 3.87 59.13
C GLY A 32 -46.53 2.52 59.83
N ALA A 33 -46.31 1.41 59.12
CA ALA A 33 -46.42 0.06 59.67
C ALA A 33 -45.39 -0.22 60.78
N ILE A 34 -44.15 0.25 60.62
CA ILE A 34 -43.05 -0.01 61.57
C ILE A 34 -43.07 1.00 62.72
N ALA A 35 -43.48 2.24 62.47
CA ALA A 35 -43.57 3.30 63.47
C ALA A 35 -44.57 2.98 64.59
N LEU A 36 -45.59 2.16 64.29
CA LEU A 36 -46.52 1.62 65.30
C LEU A 36 -45.83 0.74 66.35
N ALA A 37 -44.75 0.03 65.98
CA ALA A 37 -43.99 -0.80 66.89
C ALA A 37 -42.88 -0.01 67.60
N SER A 38 -42.06 0.72 66.83
CA SER A 38 -41.15 1.72 67.40
C SER A 38 -40.74 2.78 66.36
N PRO A 39 -40.81 4.09 66.69
CA PRO A 39 -40.42 5.16 65.77
C PRO A 39 -38.94 5.16 65.38
N LEU A 40 -38.06 4.78 66.31
CA LEU A 40 -36.61 4.77 66.09
C LEU A 40 -36.19 3.67 65.09
N LEU A 41 -36.81 2.49 65.15
CA LEU A 41 -36.53 1.40 64.23
C LEU A 41 -37.05 1.74 62.81
N ALA A 42 -38.21 2.39 62.72
CA ALA A 42 -38.74 2.86 61.44
C ALA A 42 -37.79 3.86 60.76
N GLN A 43 -37.21 4.80 61.53
CA GLN A 43 -36.21 5.74 61.02
C GLN A 43 -34.92 5.04 60.57
N ALA A 44 -34.42 4.08 61.35
CA ALA A 44 -33.20 3.34 61.01
C ALA A 44 -33.36 2.49 59.72
N VAL A 45 -34.51 1.82 59.56
CA VAL A 45 -34.81 1.01 58.37
C VAL A 45 -34.90 1.88 57.12
N ILE A 46 -35.57 3.03 57.18
CA ILE A 46 -35.66 3.95 56.04
C ILE A 46 -34.31 4.54 55.69
N ALA A 47 -33.52 4.95 56.68
CA ALA A 47 -32.16 5.46 56.44
C ALA A 47 -31.30 4.43 55.71
N LEU A 48 -31.39 3.16 56.08
CA LEU A 48 -30.66 2.07 55.43
C LEU A 48 -31.13 1.84 53.98
N ILE A 49 -32.44 1.87 53.72
CA ILE A 49 -33.00 1.73 52.38
C ILE A 49 -32.57 2.90 51.48
N VAL A 50 -32.64 4.14 51.98
CA VAL A 50 -32.20 5.32 51.23
C VAL A 50 -30.71 5.26 50.90
N LEU A 51 -29.88 4.83 51.86
CA LEU A 51 -28.44 4.70 51.66
C LEU A 51 -28.10 3.60 50.65
N ALA A 52 -28.81 2.47 50.68
CA ALA A 52 -28.67 1.40 49.68
C ALA A 52 -29.08 1.88 48.28
N LEU A 53 -30.18 2.63 48.17
CA LEU A 53 -30.65 3.20 46.90
C LEU A 53 -29.65 4.22 46.33
N ALA A 54 -29.12 5.09 47.18
CA ALA A 54 -28.09 6.06 46.80
C ALA A 54 -26.83 5.34 46.28
N GLY A 55 -26.37 4.29 46.97
CA GLY A 55 -25.26 3.46 46.52
C GLY A 55 -25.52 2.81 45.15
N ALA A 56 -26.69 2.22 44.95
CA ALA A 56 -27.06 1.59 43.68
C ALA A 56 -27.10 2.60 42.52
N THR A 57 -27.66 3.80 42.75
CA THR A 57 -27.66 4.87 41.74
C THR A 57 -26.25 5.37 41.41
N GLY A 58 -25.35 5.46 42.40
CA GLY A 58 -23.95 5.81 42.18
C GLY A 58 -23.22 4.80 41.29
N VAL A 59 -23.44 3.51 41.52
CA VAL A 59 -22.88 2.44 40.68
C VAL A 59 -23.40 2.51 39.25
N LEU A 60 -24.72 2.67 39.06
CA LEU A 60 -25.33 2.81 37.74
C LEU A 60 -24.83 4.05 37.00
N ALA A 61 -24.69 5.19 37.69
CA ALA A 61 -24.14 6.41 37.12
C ALA A 61 -22.67 6.24 36.70
N TYR A 62 -21.86 5.54 37.52
CA TYR A 62 -20.46 5.24 37.20
C TYR A 62 -20.31 4.38 35.94
N TYR A 63 -21.05 3.27 35.85
CA TYR A 63 -21.03 2.40 34.67
C TYR A 63 -21.65 3.07 33.44
N GLY A 64 -22.71 3.87 33.62
CA GLY A 64 -23.29 4.68 32.56
C GLY A 64 -22.28 5.67 31.99
N TRP A 65 -21.56 6.41 32.85
CA TRP A 65 -20.53 7.35 32.42
C TRP A 65 -19.36 6.67 31.69
N LEU A 66 -18.96 5.47 32.13
CA LEU A 66 -17.93 4.68 31.44
C LEU A 66 -18.35 4.28 30.03
N PHE A 67 -19.63 3.91 29.83
CA PHE A 67 -20.18 3.48 28.54
C PHE A 67 -20.52 4.65 27.60
N LEU A 68 -20.93 5.79 28.17
CA LEU A 68 -21.29 7.01 27.44
C LEU A 68 -20.08 7.93 27.16
N ARG A 69 -18.86 7.55 27.58
CA ARG A 69 -17.64 8.30 27.25
C ARG A 69 -17.52 8.38 25.72
N PRO A 70 -17.60 9.57 25.11
CA PRO A 70 -17.39 9.70 23.67
C PRO A 70 -15.96 9.25 23.37
N LYS A 71 -15.80 8.22 22.54
CA LYS A 71 -14.50 7.85 21.98
C LYS A 71 -13.92 9.11 21.35
N ARG A 72 -12.87 9.69 21.96
CA ARG A 72 -12.15 10.85 21.40
C ARG A 72 -11.71 10.46 20.00
N LYS A 73 -12.36 11.02 18.97
CA LYS A 73 -11.86 10.94 17.61
C LYS A 73 -10.50 11.63 17.60
N ARG A 74 -9.44 10.85 17.46
CA ARG A 74 -8.07 11.34 17.31
C ARG A 74 -8.08 12.16 16.01
N VAL A 75 -7.99 13.48 16.12
CA VAL A 75 -7.83 14.34 14.95
C VAL A 75 -6.39 14.12 14.47
N VAL A 76 -6.24 13.40 13.35
CA VAL A 76 -4.95 13.25 12.68
C VAL A 76 -4.72 14.56 11.93
N THR A 77 -3.79 15.37 12.41
CA THR A 77 -3.29 16.52 11.65
C THR A 77 -2.51 15.99 10.46
N LEU A 78 -3.01 16.23 9.25
CA LEU A 78 -2.32 15.91 8.01
C LEU A 78 -1.08 16.81 7.90
N PRO A 79 0.13 16.26 7.72
CA PRO A 79 1.33 17.06 7.46
C PRO A 79 1.15 17.87 6.17
N GLN A 80 1.61 19.12 6.15
CA GLN A 80 1.39 20.03 5.01
C GLN A 80 2.63 20.20 4.11
N SER A 81 3.83 19.84 4.58
CA SER A 81 5.06 19.98 3.82
C SER A 81 5.54 18.62 3.26
N PRO A 82 6.07 18.56 2.03
CA PRO A 82 6.43 17.30 1.36
C PRO A 82 7.40 16.40 2.15
N ASP A 83 8.34 17.00 2.87
CA ASP A 83 9.30 16.37 3.79
C ASP A 83 8.60 15.62 4.94
N GLN A 84 7.62 16.27 5.60
CA GLN A 84 6.87 15.64 6.69
C GLN A 84 5.95 14.54 6.18
N VAL A 85 5.36 14.73 4.99
CA VAL A 85 4.55 13.67 4.34
C VAL A 85 5.44 12.48 4.00
N ALA A 86 6.64 12.70 3.44
CA ALA A 86 7.60 11.65 3.16
C ALA A 86 8.00 10.88 4.43
N ALA A 87 8.28 11.59 5.54
CA ALA A 87 8.63 10.97 6.81
C ALA A 87 7.49 10.09 7.37
N VAL A 88 6.25 10.59 7.35
CA VAL A 88 5.08 9.83 7.81
C VAL A 88 4.80 8.62 6.91
N SER A 89 4.91 8.79 5.59
CA SER A 89 4.77 7.69 4.63
C SER A 89 5.84 6.63 4.83
N LEU A 90 7.11 7.02 5.05
CA LEU A 90 8.19 6.08 5.32
C LEU A 90 7.97 5.32 6.62
N GLN A 91 7.53 6.00 7.68
CA GLN A 91 7.21 5.35 8.96
C GLN A 91 6.09 4.33 8.81
N ALA A 92 5.03 4.65 8.06
CA ALA A 92 3.95 3.71 7.78
C ALA A 92 4.44 2.51 6.96
N ALA A 93 5.34 2.74 6.00
CA ALA A 93 5.94 1.68 5.20
C ALA A 93 6.85 0.77 6.04
N GLN A 94 7.66 1.32 6.95
CA GLN A 94 8.48 0.54 7.89
C GLN A 94 7.65 -0.35 8.81
N GLN A 95 6.52 0.17 9.32
CA GLN A 95 5.59 -0.64 10.10
C GLN A 95 5.04 -1.82 9.29
N GLN A 96 4.73 -1.63 8.01
CA GLN A 96 4.29 -2.71 7.13
C GLN A 96 5.41 -3.72 6.86
N VAL A 97 6.63 -3.26 6.58
CA VAL A 97 7.80 -4.13 6.37
C VAL A 97 8.03 -5.04 7.59
N SER A 98 7.86 -4.51 8.81
CA SER A 98 8.03 -5.31 10.04
C SER A 98 7.05 -6.48 10.19
N GLN A 99 5.92 -6.46 9.48
CA GLN A 99 4.89 -7.51 9.52
C GLN A 99 5.12 -8.62 8.47
N ILE A 100 6.10 -8.47 7.58
CA ILE A 100 6.39 -9.44 6.53
C ILE A 100 7.05 -10.67 7.16
N GLU A 101 6.50 -11.86 6.87
CA GLU A 101 7.04 -13.14 7.36
C GLU A 101 8.26 -13.64 6.57
N ASP A 102 8.33 -13.35 5.26
CA ASP A 102 9.48 -13.68 4.43
C ASP A 102 10.70 -12.86 4.87
N GLU A 103 11.67 -13.55 5.48
CA GLU A 103 12.89 -12.94 6.02
C GLU A 103 13.72 -12.22 4.96
N ILE A 104 13.85 -12.81 3.76
CA ILE A 104 14.70 -12.25 2.68
C ILE A 104 14.05 -10.98 2.16
N ALA A 105 12.74 -11.03 1.88
CA ALA A 105 12.00 -9.87 1.40
C ALA A 105 11.96 -8.76 2.47
N ARG A 106 11.78 -9.13 3.74
CA ARG A 106 11.81 -8.20 4.87
C ARG A 106 13.17 -7.51 5.00
N GLN A 107 14.26 -8.26 4.93
CA GLN A 107 15.62 -7.70 5.01
C GLN A 107 15.92 -6.76 3.84
N ALA A 108 15.53 -7.13 2.61
CA ALA A 108 15.72 -6.29 1.43
C ALA A 108 14.97 -4.94 1.55
N LEU A 109 13.70 -4.98 1.97
CA LEU A 109 12.90 -3.77 2.15
C LEU A 109 13.34 -2.95 3.37
N ALA A 110 13.76 -3.61 4.45
CA ALA A 110 14.30 -2.95 5.65
C ALA A 110 15.57 -2.17 5.29
N ALA A 111 16.53 -2.80 4.61
CA ALA A 111 17.75 -2.15 4.14
C ALA A 111 17.45 -0.93 3.26
N ARG A 112 16.48 -1.05 2.33
CA ARG A 112 16.03 0.09 1.50
C ARG A 112 15.42 1.21 2.35
N SER A 113 14.62 0.87 3.37
CA SER A 113 14.01 1.85 4.27
C SER A 113 15.04 2.58 5.13
N GLU A 114 16.12 1.90 5.54
CA GLU A 114 17.23 2.50 6.29
C GLU A 114 17.98 3.52 5.42
N VAL A 115 18.24 3.19 4.16
CA VAL A 115 18.84 4.13 3.19
C VAL A 115 17.97 5.38 3.01
N LEU A 116 16.64 5.22 2.91
CA LEU A 116 15.73 6.36 2.83
C LEU A 116 15.71 7.20 4.10
N THR A 117 15.73 6.55 5.27
CA THR A 117 15.78 7.23 6.58
C THR A 117 17.08 8.02 6.74
N ALA A 118 18.21 7.46 6.30
CA ALA A 118 19.48 8.14 6.30
C ALA A 118 19.45 9.39 5.39
N ARG A 119 18.80 9.33 4.23
CA ARG A 119 18.64 10.50 3.34
C ARG A 119 17.72 11.58 3.90
N LEU A 120 16.58 11.20 4.46
CA LEU A 120 15.66 12.12 5.13
C LEU A 120 16.35 12.86 6.29
N SER A 121 17.17 12.15 7.08
CA SER A 121 17.92 12.79 8.18
C SER A 121 19.09 13.65 7.70
N GLN A 122 19.73 13.30 6.58
CA GLN A 122 20.78 14.13 5.96
C GLN A 122 20.26 15.42 5.31
N GLU A 123 18.98 15.49 4.95
CA GLU A 123 18.33 16.73 4.49
C GLU A 123 18.47 17.88 5.51
N VAL A 124 18.67 17.54 6.79
CA VAL A 124 18.86 18.48 7.91
C VAL A 124 20.32 18.96 8.07
N GLY A 125 21.32 18.35 7.40
CA GLY A 125 22.74 18.64 7.66
C GLY A 125 23.74 18.50 6.50
N GLY A 126 23.34 18.02 5.33
CA GLY A 126 24.21 17.90 4.14
C GLY A 126 23.48 17.25 2.96
N GLN A 127 23.05 18.06 1.99
CA GLN A 127 22.21 17.59 0.89
C GLN A 127 23.02 16.74 -0.10
N THR A 128 22.64 15.47 -0.25
CA THR A 128 23.15 14.61 -1.33
C THR A 128 22.14 14.60 -2.47
N PHE A 129 22.48 15.22 -3.59
CA PHE A 129 21.59 15.35 -4.76
C PHE A 129 21.95 14.33 -5.83
N GLN A 130 20.99 13.49 -6.24
CA GLN A 130 21.21 12.42 -7.21
C GLN A 130 20.82 12.80 -8.62
N ILE A 131 21.80 12.68 -9.52
CA ILE A 131 21.65 12.93 -10.95
C ILE A 131 21.92 11.64 -11.69
N VAL A 132 21.01 11.24 -12.56
CA VAL A 132 21.17 10.02 -13.37
C VAL A 132 21.12 10.37 -14.85
N VAL A 133 22.13 9.90 -15.59
CA VAL A 133 22.29 10.20 -17.02
C VAL A 133 21.76 9.04 -17.86
N PHE A 134 20.74 9.32 -18.65
CA PHE A 134 20.03 8.42 -19.56
C PHE A 134 20.25 8.82 -21.02
N GLY A 135 19.92 7.92 -21.95
CA GLY A 135 20.08 8.12 -23.40
C GLY A 135 20.51 6.85 -24.11
N LEU A 136 20.43 6.86 -25.45
CA LEU A 136 20.78 5.71 -26.27
C LEU A 136 22.28 5.37 -26.23
N GLY A 137 22.61 4.16 -26.70
CA GLY A 137 23.99 3.78 -26.96
C GLY A 137 24.66 4.81 -27.86
N SER A 138 25.91 5.16 -27.58
CA SER A 138 26.71 6.11 -28.37
C SER A 138 26.27 7.59 -28.37
N ALA A 139 25.21 7.98 -27.64
CA ALA A 139 24.83 9.41 -27.48
C ALA A 139 25.89 10.25 -26.71
N GLY A 140 26.84 9.59 -26.06
CA GLY A 140 27.95 10.24 -25.34
C GLY A 140 27.68 10.51 -23.86
N LYS A 141 26.87 9.68 -23.19
CA LYS A 141 26.60 9.76 -21.74
C LYS A 141 27.86 9.72 -20.88
N THR A 142 28.71 8.71 -21.08
CA THR A 142 29.98 8.57 -20.35
C THR A 142 30.92 9.76 -20.61
N ALA A 143 30.96 10.25 -21.86
CA ALA A 143 31.71 11.46 -22.19
C ALA A 143 31.17 12.68 -21.44
N LEU A 144 29.84 12.83 -21.37
CA LEU A 144 29.18 13.90 -20.62
C LEU A 144 29.49 13.80 -19.13
N VAL A 145 29.40 12.61 -18.54
CA VAL A 145 29.73 12.40 -17.13
C VAL A 145 31.20 12.74 -16.84
N ASN A 146 32.13 12.32 -17.69
CA ASN A 146 33.54 12.66 -17.56
C ASN A 146 33.80 14.17 -17.68
N ALA A 147 33.13 14.85 -18.62
CA ALA A 147 33.22 16.30 -18.76
C ALA A 147 32.66 17.01 -17.52
N LEU A 148 31.50 16.57 -17.02
CA LEU A 148 30.88 17.08 -15.79
C LEU A 148 31.78 16.87 -14.56
N LEU A 149 32.45 15.72 -14.46
CA LEU A 149 33.44 15.46 -13.43
C LEU A 149 34.65 16.39 -13.57
N GLY A 150 35.16 16.63 -14.78
CA GLY A 150 36.29 17.53 -15.01
C GLY A 150 35.98 19.00 -14.70
N GLU A 151 34.80 19.49 -15.08
CA GLU A 151 34.40 20.89 -14.86
C GLU A 151 33.94 21.15 -13.42
N MET A 152 33.32 20.16 -12.75
CA MET A 152 32.79 20.32 -11.39
C MET A 152 33.69 19.78 -10.27
N ALA A 153 34.72 18.97 -10.54
CA ALA A 153 35.58 18.41 -9.49
C ALA A 153 36.77 19.32 -9.15
N ALA A 154 36.94 19.61 -7.85
CA ALA A 154 38.26 19.79 -7.25
C ALA A 154 38.97 18.41 -7.15
N PRO A 155 40.28 18.28 -6.82
CA PRO A 155 41.15 17.13 -7.18
C PRO A 155 40.77 15.70 -6.71
N VAL A 156 39.61 15.47 -6.09
CA VAL A 156 39.25 14.18 -5.47
C VAL A 156 37.82 13.79 -5.83
N ALA A 157 37.59 13.29 -7.05
CA ALA A 157 36.38 12.52 -7.37
C ALA A 157 36.64 11.04 -7.04
N ALA A 158 35.95 10.50 -6.02
CA ALA A 158 36.05 9.10 -5.64
C ALA A 158 34.86 8.29 -6.21
N THR A 159 35.15 7.13 -6.81
CA THR A 159 34.13 6.18 -7.26
C THR A 159 33.49 5.50 -6.04
N LEU A 160 32.19 5.69 -5.83
CA LEU A 160 31.48 5.17 -4.65
C LEU A 160 30.97 3.73 -4.82
N GLY A 161 30.82 3.27 -6.06
CA GLY A 161 30.36 1.91 -6.32
C GLY A 161 30.12 1.61 -7.79
N THR A 162 30.27 0.33 -8.13
CA THR A 162 29.91 -0.24 -9.42
C THR A 162 28.84 -1.30 -9.17
N THR A 163 27.63 -1.07 -9.71
CA THR A 163 26.69 -2.17 -9.93
C THR A 163 26.99 -2.75 -11.33
N GLN A 164 26.56 -3.98 -11.62
CA GLN A 164 26.97 -4.75 -12.82
C GLN A 164 26.81 -4.04 -14.19
N SER A 165 26.22 -2.84 -14.22
CA SER A 165 25.98 -2.06 -15.43
C SER A 165 26.14 -0.53 -15.28
N SER A 166 26.22 0.06 -14.07
CA SER A 166 26.29 1.54 -13.86
C SER A 166 27.39 1.98 -12.90
N GLN A 167 27.95 3.18 -13.13
CA GLN A 167 29.02 3.78 -12.31
C GLN A 167 28.52 5.05 -11.64
N THR A 168 28.74 5.20 -10.32
CA THR A 168 28.35 6.40 -9.57
C THR A 168 29.56 7.16 -9.03
N TYR A 169 29.58 8.46 -9.29
CA TYR A 169 30.65 9.38 -8.91
C TYR A 169 30.14 10.41 -7.91
N ARG A 170 30.96 10.71 -6.90
CA ARG A 170 30.68 11.79 -5.93
C ARG A 170 31.43 13.04 -6.35
N ILE A 171 30.71 14.15 -6.41
CA ILE A 171 31.28 15.48 -6.61
C ILE A 171 30.91 16.30 -5.38
N GLU A 172 31.91 16.76 -4.64
CA GLU A 172 31.69 17.81 -3.66
C GLU A 172 31.58 19.12 -4.42
N VAL A 173 30.46 19.82 -4.30
CA VAL A 173 30.31 21.14 -4.90
C VAL A 173 30.94 22.11 -3.90
N PRO A 174 32.15 22.63 -4.15
CA PRO A 174 32.75 23.58 -3.23
C PRO A 174 31.84 24.80 -3.09
N SER A 175 31.71 25.31 -1.87
CA SER A 175 31.12 26.64 -1.68
C SER A 175 31.84 27.59 -2.65
N LEU A 176 31.06 28.29 -3.47
CA LEU A 176 31.35 29.13 -4.63
C LEU A 176 32.42 30.22 -4.47
N SER A 177 33.19 30.20 -3.39
CA SER A 177 34.53 30.78 -3.27
C SER A 177 35.61 30.05 -4.09
N GLY A 178 35.35 28.85 -4.64
CA GLY A 178 36.31 28.05 -5.41
C GLY A 178 36.08 27.93 -6.92
N LEU A 179 34.87 28.24 -7.43
CA LEU A 179 34.61 28.26 -8.87
C LEU A 179 35.08 29.59 -9.45
N ARG A 180 36.06 29.55 -10.38
CA ARG A 180 36.47 30.73 -11.14
C ARG A 180 35.40 31.09 -12.17
N LEU A 181 34.32 31.71 -11.71
CA LEU A 181 33.35 32.40 -12.55
C LEU A 181 33.27 33.87 -12.14
N SER A 182 33.27 34.71 -13.16
CA SER A 182 33.40 36.16 -13.15
C SER A 182 32.43 36.89 -12.21
N GLY A 183 32.86 37.13 -10.97
CA GLY A 183 32.46 38.33 -10.21
C GLY A 183 31.15 38.32 -9.42
N LEU A 184 30.40 37.22 -9.31
CA LEU A 184 29.17 37.18 -8.49
C LEU A 184 29.34 36.35 -7.21
N ARG A 185 29.30 37.03 -6.05
CA ARG A 185 29.21 36.39 -4.72
C ARG A 185 27.76 36.04 -4.41
N VAL A 186 27.43 34.76 -4.19
CA VAL A 186 26.07 34.33 -3.79
C VAL A 186 26.17 33.20 -2.77
N ARG A 187 25.53 33.32 -1.60
CA ARG A 187 25.55 32.29 -0.54
C ARG A 187 24.94 30.97 -1.05
N SER A 188 25.66 29.86 -0.88
CA SER A 188 25.20 28.49 -1.13
C SER A 188 25.29 27.71 0.20
N PRO A 189 24.49 26.65 0.42
CA PRO A 189 24.64 25.80 1.60
C PRO A 189 26.05 25.18 1.59
N GLU A 190 26.70 25.20 2.74
CA GLU A 190 28.03 24.64 2.93
C GLU A 190 27.94 23.11 2.77
N ASN A 191 28.73 22.52 1.86
CA ASN A 191 28.89 21.07 1.62
C ASN A 191 27.70 20.29 1.01
N ALA A 192 27.16 20.71 -0.14
CA ALA A 192 26.29 19.85 -0.95
C ALA A 192 27.11 18.83 -1.76
N ALA A 193 26.73 17.54 -1.70
CA ALA A 193 27.36 16.48 -2.49
C ALA A 193 26.44 16.11 -3.66
N VAL A 194 26.95 16.14 -4.88
CA VAL A 194 26.22 15.68 -6.06
C VAL A 194 26.69 14.28 -6.40
N LEU A 195 25.75 13.35 -6.54
CA LEU A 195 26.01 12.01 -7.04
C LEU A 195 25.59 11.94 -8.50
N ILE A 196 26.52 11.64 -9.40
CA ILE A 196 26.22 11.44 -10.82
C ILE A 196 26.36 9.96 -11.14
N THR A 197 25.29 9.34 -11.63
CA THR A 197 25.30 7.95 -12.07
C THR A 197 25.26 7.88 -13.60
N ASP A 198 26.31 7.32 -14.19
CA ASP A 198 26.33 6.95 -15.61
C ASP A 198 25.58 5.64 -15.80
N THR A 199 24.54 5.67 -16.64
CA THR A 199 23.80 4.47 -17.00
C THR A 199 24.26 3.96 -18.36
N PRO A 200 24.31 2.64 -18.57
CA PRO A 200 24.57 2.10 -19.88
C PRO A 200 23.30 2.27 -20.74
N GLY A 201 23.42 2.25 -22.07
CA GLY A 201 22.32 2.64 -22.97
C GLY A 201 20.98 1.94 -22.67
N LEU A 202 19.89 2.73 -22.64
CA LEU A 202 18.51 2.29 -22.36
C LEU A 202 17.97 1.23 -23.36
N LEU A 203 18.54 1.12 -24.56
CA LEU A 203 18.05 0.30 -25.68
C LEU A 203 18.91 -0.92 -26.05
N GLU A 204 19.84 -1.36 -25.21
CA GLU A 204 20.53 -2.63 -25.47
C GLU A 204 19.62 -3.81 -25.09
N ALA A 205 18.56 -4.01 -25.87
CA ALA A 205 17.71 -5.19 -25.90
C ALA A 205 18.49 -6.37 -26.49
N SER A 206 19.48 -6.88 -25.75
CA SER A 206 19.95 -8.25 -25.91
C SER A 206 19.19 -9.15 -24.92
N ALA A 207 19.37 -10.48 -24.99
CA ALA A 207 18.59 -11.53 -24.31
C ALA A 207 18.46 -11.45 -22.76
N LEU A 208 18.97 -10.38 -22.14
CA LEU A 208 18.88 -10.00 -20.72
C LEU A 208 17.95 -8.79 -20.46
N GLY A 209 17.09 -8.42 -21.42
CA GLY A 209 16.39 -7.13 -21.49
C GLY A 209 15.45 -6.76 -20.34
N GLU A 210 14.83 -7.73 -19.66
CA GLU A 210 13.85 -7.44 -18.60
C GLU A 210 14.51 -6.97 -17.29
N ALA A 211 15.54 -7.69 -16.82
CA ALA A 211 16.30 -7.32 -15.63
C ALA A 211 16.97 -5.95 -15.79
N ARG A 212 17.46 -5.64 -16.99
CA ARG A 212 18.11 -4.35 -17.29
C ARG A 212 17.11 -3.20 -17.40
N SER A 213 15.91 -3.46 -17.91
CA SER A 213 14.80 -2.49 -17.89
C SER A 213 14.39 -2.15 -16.45
N GLN A 214 14.27 -3.17 -15.59
CA GLN A 214 13.98 -2.98 -14.16
C GLN A 214 15.07 -2.16 -13.45
N ALA A 215 16.34 -2.48 -13.69
CA ALA A 215 17.46 -1.70 -13.13
C ALA A 215 17.43 -0.23 -13.58
N SER A 216 17.13 0.04 -14.86
CA SER A 216 17.02 1.40 -15.39
C SER A 216 15.86 2.17 -14.74
N LYS A 217 14.71 1.52 -14.54
CA LYS A 217 13.56 2.10 -13.81
C LYS A 217 13.89 2.38 -12.35
N ALA A 218 14.63 1.49 -11.68
CA ALA A 218 15.07 1.69 -10.31
C ALA A 218 16.01 2.90 -10.19
N LEU A 219 16.95 3.06 -11.13
CA LEU A 219 17.85 4.22 -11.18
C LEU A 219 17.08 5.53 -11.46
N ALA A 220 16.13 5.53 -12.39
CA ALA A 220 15.30 6.69 -12.68
C ALA A 220 14.42 7.09 -11.48
N THR A 221 13.93 6.09 -10.75
CA THR A 221 13.16 6.28 -9.51
C THR A 221 14.03 6.91 -8.42
N ALA A 222 15.28 6.47 -8.30
CA ALA A 222 16.21 6.98 -7.30
C ALA A 222 16.69 8.42 -7.57
N ALA A 223 16.67 8.87 -8.83
CA ALA A 223 17.17 10.18 -9.27
C ALA A 223 16.31 11.36 -8.80
N ASP A 224 16.95 12.43 -8.33
CA ASP A 224 16.34 13.72 -8.06
C ASP A 224 16.26 14.57 -9.35
N LEU A 225 17.26 14.42 -10.23
CA LEU A 225 17.30 15.01 -11.57
C LEU A 225 17.73 13.98 -12.63
N LEU A 226 17.05 13.99 -13.76
CA LEU A 226 17.38 13.16 -14.92
C LEU A 226 18.06 14.00 -16.01
N LEU A 227 19.16 13.51 -16.57
CA LEU A 227 19.73 14.05 -17.81
C LEU A 227 19.45 13.05 -18.94
N PHE A 228 18.71 13.45 -19.96
CA PHE A 228 18.43 12.61 -21.12
C PHE A 228 19.29 13.08 -22.30
N VAL A 229 20.30 12.29 -22.66
CA VAL A 229 21.31 12.64 -23.67
C VAL A 229 20.92 12.06 -25.03
N ILE A 230 20.86 12.94 -26.01
CA ILE A 230 20.66 12.63 -27.43
C ILE A 230 21.82 13.24 -28.24
N ASP A 231 22.09 12.73 -29.43
CA ASP A 231 23.13 13.26 -30.31
C ASP A 231 22.63 13.68 -31.69
N ASN A 232 21.32 13.67 -31.90
CA ASN A 232 20.65 14.12 -33.12
C ASN A 232 19.20 14.56 -32.79
N ASP A 233 18.37 14.82 -33.81
CA ASP A 233 16.92 15.00 -33.63
C ASP A 233 16.29 13.80 -32.90
N LEU A 234 15.20 14.06 -32.17
CA LEU A 234 14.58 13.09 -31.28
C LEU A 234 13.77 12.07 -32.07
N HIS A 235 14.21 10.81 -32.09
CA HIS A 235 13.47 9.73 -32.73
C HIS A 235 12.28 9.28 -31.88
N ARG A 236 11.33 8.56 -32.50
CA ARG A 236 10.12 8.07 -31.83
C ARG A 236 10.43 7.26 -30.56
N VAL A 237 11.40 6.35 -30.61
CA VAL A 237 11.74 5.49 -29.46
C VAL A 237 12.33 6.31 -28.30
N GLU A 238 13.10 7.36 -28.61
CA GLU A 238 13.67 8.27 -27.61
C GLU A 238 12.58 9.16 -27.01
N TYR A 239 11.64 9.62 -27.82
CA TYR A 239 10.50 10.41 -27.37
C TYR A 239 9.58 9.61 -26.43
N GLU A 240 9.25 8.35 -26.77
CA GLU A 240 8.44 7.47 -25.92
C GLU A 240 9.12 7.24 -24.55
N GLN A 241 10.45 7.11 -24.52
CA GLN A 241 11.21 6.99 -23.27
C GLN A 241 11.23 8.29 -22.47
N LEU A 242 11.48 9.41 -23.12
CA LEU A 242 11.43 10.73 -22.48
C LEU A 242 10.06 10.96 -21.85
N GLN A 243 8.97 10.63 -22.57
CA GLN A 243 7.62 10.72 -22.05
C GLN A 243 7.38 9.81 -20.85
N ALA A 244 7.90 8.57 -20.87
CA ALA A 244 7.81 7.65 -19.73
C ALA A 244 8.58 8.17 -18.51
N LEU A 245 9.76 8.77 -18.70
CA LEU A 245 10.56 9.36 -17.64
C LEU A 245 9.88 10.59 -17.01
N VAL A 246 9.36 11.49 -17.84
CA VAL A 246 8.58 12.67 -17.39
C VAL A 246 7.28 12.25 -16.72
N GLY A 247 6.61 11.21 -17.22
CA GLY A 247 5.38 10.65 -16.65
C GLY A 247 5.52 10.10 -15.22
N MET A 248 6.75 9.81 -14.77
CA MET A 248 7.03 9.46 -13.36
C MET A 248 7.05 10.69 -12.43
N GLY A 249 6.85 11.90 -12.95
CA GLY A 249 6.85 13.13 -12.16
C GLY A 249 8.25 13.64 -11.79
N LYS A 250 9.29 13.21 -12.53
CA LYS A 250 10.69 13.59 -12.29
C LYS A 250 11.09 14.82 -13.10
N ARG A 251 11.97 15.65 -12.52
CA ARG A 251 12.61 16.77 -13.23
C ARG A 251 13.62 16.21 -14.24
N LEU A 252 13.58 16.67 -15.48
CA LEU A 252 14.40 16.16 -16.57
C LEU A 252 14.99 17.31 -17.39
N LEU A 253 16.26 17.17 -17.77
CA LEU A 253 16.95 18.01 -18.77
C LEU A 253 17.18 17.18 -20.04
N LEU A 254 16.84 17.74 -21.20
CA LEU A 254 17.19 17.16 -22.49
C LEU A 254 18.51 17.75 -22.97
N VAL A 255 19.52 16.89 -23.12
CA VAL A 255 20.89 17.27 -23.45
C VAL A 255 21.19 16.85 -24.89
N PHE A 256 21.22 17.81 -25.81
CA PHE A 256 21.66 17.60 -27.18
C PHE A 256 23.20 17.69 -27.27
N ASN A 257 23.83 16.52 -27.27
CA ASN A 257 25.28 16.35 -27.31
C ASN A 257 25.83 16.32 -28.74
N LYS A 258 27.14 16.47 -28.87
CA LYS A 258 27.89 16.50 -30.13
C LYS A 258 27.55 17.71 -31.01
N ARG A 259 27.23 18.85 -30.39
CA ARG A 259 26.93 20.09 -31.15
C ARG A 259 28.07 20.51 -32.08
N ASP A 260 29.31 20.12 -31.78
CA ASP A 260 30.51 20.35 -32.59
C ASP A 260 30.39 19.81 -34.03
N ARG A 261 29.55 18.78 -34.25
CA ARG A 261 29.36 18.15 -35.56
C ARG A 261 28.45 18.91 -36.53
N TYR A 262 27.78 19.93 -36.05
CA TYR A 262 26.78 20.68 -36.81
C TYR A 262 27.26 22.10 -37.09
N LEU A 263 26.81 22.72 -38.17
CA LEU A 263 27.02 24.15 -38.42
C LEU A 263 26.13 25.00 -37.50
N SER A 264 26.50 26.25 -37.20
CA SER A 264 25.75 27.11 -36.29
C SER A 264 24.25 27.20 -36.64
N ALA A 265 23.93 27.47 -37.91
CA ALA A 265 22.55 27.54 -38.38
C ALA A 265 21.78 26.23 -38.21
N GLU A 266 22.43 25.07 -38.36
CA GLU A 266 21.82 23.76 -38.14
C GLU A 266 21.56 23.51 -36.65
N ARG A 267 22.50 23.91 -35.78
CA ARG A 267 22.36 23.80 -34.31
C ARG A 267 21.11 24.55 -33.83
N GLU A 268 20.93 25.80 -34.26
CA GLU A 268 19.75 26.59 -33.91
C GLU A 268 18.45 25.96 -34.41
N GLN A 269 18.43 25.45 -35.65
CA GLN A 269 17.26 24.77 -36.20
C GLN A 269 16.89 23.49 -35.44
N ILE A 270 17.87 22.65 -35.12
CA ILE A 270 17.65 21.41 -34.37
C ILE A 270 17.16 21.75 -32.96
N LEU A 271 17.80 22.68 -32.27
CA LEU A 271 17.39 23.11 -30.93
C LEU A 271 15.95 23.63 -30.91
N GLN A 272 15.58 24.45 -31.89
CA GLN A 272 14.21 24.96 -32.00
C GLN A 272 13.21 23.81 -32.18
N ARG A 273 13.49 22.86 -33.09
CA ARG A 273 12.62 21.68 -33.29
C ARG A 273 12.50 20.82 -32.04
N LEU A 274 13.60 20.58 -31.32
CA LEU A 274 13.59 19.82 -30.07
C LEU A 274 12.72 20.52 -29.02
N ARG A 275 12.84 21.85 -28.87
CA ARG A 275 12.00 22.66 -27.97
C ARG A 275 10.52 22.61 -28.37
N GLU A 276 10.20 22.74 -29.66
CA GLU A 276 8.82 22.64 -30.15
C GLU A 276 8.20 21.27 -29.88
N ARG A 277 8.94 20.18 -30.15
CA ARG A 277 8.47 18.81 -29.90
C ARG A 277 8.32 18.48 -28.42
N THR A 278 9.16 19.06 -27.56
CA THR A 278 9.17 18.75 -26.12
C THR A 278 8.44 19.77 -25.26
N ASN A 279 7.93 20.86 -25.83
CA ASN A 279 7.17 21.90 -25.13
C ASN A 279 6.05 21.39 -24.19
N PRO A 280 5.25 20.34 -24.52
CA PRO A 280 4.25 19.84 -23.57
C PRO A 280 4.85 19.08 -22.37
N LEU A 281 6.14 18.71 -22.42
CA LEU A 281 6.81 17.87 -21.45
C LEU A 281 7.91 18.62 -20.66
N LEU A 282 8.61 19.56 -21.29
CA LEU A 282 9.79 20.24 -20.78
C LEU A 282 9.74 21.73 -21.07
N ASN A 283 10.32 22.55 -20.17
CA ASN A 283 10.53 23.96 -20.47
C ASN A 283 11.66 24.12 -21.50
N SER A 284 11.61 25.17 -22.32
CA SER A 284 12.64 25.42 -23.34
C SER A 284 14.05 25.60 -22.78
N GLU A 285 14.16 26.11 -21.54
CA GLU A 285 15.41 26.27 -20.79
C GLU A 285 16.02 24.93 -20.33
N ASP A 286 15.23 23.87 -20.31
CA ASP A 286 15.68 22.52 -19.94
C ASP A 286 16.20 21.71 -21.13
N VAL A 287 16.17 22.30 -22.33
CA VAL A 287 16.75 21.74 -23.55
C VAL A 287 18.05 22.48 -23.85
N VAL A 288 19.18 21.80 -23.64
CA VAL A 288 20.53 22.38 -23.66
C VAL A 288 21.42 21.68 -24.69
N MET A 289 22.26 22.44 -25.39
CA MET A 289 23.23 21.90 -26.34
C MET A 289 24.62 21.83 -25.74
N VAL A 290 25.33 20.72 -25.94
CA VAL A 290 26.68 20.51 -25.42
C VAL A 290 27.60 19.82 -26.43
N ALA A 291 28.90 19.95 -26.24
CA ALA A 291 29.90 19.06 -26.82
C ALA A 291 30.75 18.47 -25.71
N ALA A 292 30.33 17.31 -25.19
CA ALA A 292 31.01 16.66 -24.06
C ALA A 292 32.41 16.12 -24.40
N HIS A 293 32.64 15.75 -25.66
CA HIS A 293 33.93 15.29 -26.15
C HIS A 293 34.09 15.70 -27.61
N PRO A 294 34.49 16.96 -27.86
CA PRO A 294 34.59 17.50 -29.22
C PRO A 294 35.55 16.68 -30.09
N SER A 295 35.21 16.57 -31.36
CA SER A 295 36.03 15.87 -32.35
C SER A 295 37.36 16.62 -32.57
N VAL A 296 38.44 15.88 -32.85
CA VAL A 296 39.75 16.47 -33.15
C VAL A 296 39.64 17.37 -34.38
N ALA A 297 40.06 18.62 -34.25
CA ALA A 297 40.06 19.60 -35.32
C ALA A 297 41.49 19.80 -35.84
N GLN A 298 41.62 19.94 -37.16
CA GLN A 298 42.88 20.29 -37.79
C GLN A 298 42.95 21.80 -37.93
N LEU A 299 43.99 22.39 -37.34
CA LEU A 299 44.30 23.81 -37.46
C LEU A 299 44.84 24.13 -38.86
N PRO A 300 44.80 25.41 -39.29
CA PRO A 300 45.34 25.83 -40.59
C PRO A 300 46.83 25.52 -40.81
N ASP A 301 47.58 25.31 -39.73
CA ASP A 301 49.00 24.93 -39.72
C ASP A 301 49.21 23.41 -39.85
N GLY A 302 48.14 22.62 -39.97
CA GLY A 302 48.16 21.16 -40.09
C GLY A 302 48.17 20.41 -38.76
N ASN A 303 48.29 21.11 -37.63
CA ASN A 303 48.30 20.49 -36.31
C ASN A 303 46.91 19.98 -35.91
N LEU A 304 46.87 18.81 -35.28
CA LEU A 304 45.65 18.24 -34.72
C LEU A 304 45.50 18.71 -33.27
N VAL A 305 44.39 19.39 -32.96
CA VAL A 305 44.04 19.82 -31.61
C VAL A 305 42.69 19.26 -31.24
N GLN A 306 42.59 18.74 -30.02
CA GLN A 306 41.32 18.35 -29.43
C GLN A 306 40.77 19.52 -28.61
N PRO A 307 39.62 20.10 -29.01
CA PRO A 307 39.00 21.19 -28.25
C PRO A 307 38.54 20.72 -26.86
N ASP A 308 38.54 21.64 -25.90
CA ASP A 308 38.00 21.40 -24.56
C ASP A 308 36.48 21.18 -24.61
N PRO A 309 35.91 20.37 -23.70
CA PRO A 309 34.47 20.16 -23.62
C PRO A 309 33.67 21.46 -23.47
N GLU A 310 32.59 21.60 -24.25
CA GLU A 310 31.66 22.73 -24.17
C GLU A 310 30.37 22.29 -23.44
N ILE A 311 30.36 22.39 -22.11
CA ILE A 311 29.24 21.93 -21.26
C ILE A 311 28.76 23.00 -20.25
N SER A 312 29.30 24.22 -20.29
CA SER A 312 29.00 25.26 -19.29
C SER A 312 27.51 25.65 -19.21
N ASP A 313 26.81 25.71 -20.35
CA ASP A 313 25.35 25.99 -20.37
C ASP A 313 24.56 24.93 -19.56
N LEU A 314 24.99 23.67 -19.62
CA LEU A 314 24.37 22.57 -18.87
C LEU A 314 24.69 22.70 -17.38
N VAL A 315 25.95 22.98 -17.03
CA VAL A 315 26.36 23.17 -15.63
C VAL A 315 25.62 24.35 -15.00
N GLU A 316 25.50 25.48 -15.69
CA GLU A 316 24.73 26.63 -15.21
C GLU A 316 23.27 26.28 -14.95
N ARG A 317 22.65 25.54 -15.88
CA ARG A 317 21.25 25.10 -15.72
C ARG A 317 21.09 24.15 -14.55
N MET A 318 21.97 23.15 -14.41
CA MET A 318 21.97 22.20 -13.30
C MET A 318 22.14 22.90 -11.95
N LEU A 319 23.07 23.86 -11.86
CA LEU A 319 23.28 24.65 -10.64
C LEU A 319 22.08 25.54 -10.31
N SER A 320 21.41 26.09 -11.33
CA SER A 320 20.16 26.84 -11.13
C SER A 320 19.07 25.95 -10.52
N ILE A 321 18.87 24.75 -11.05
CA ILE A 321 17.91 23.76 -10.52
C ILE A 321 18.28 23.37 -9.09
N LEU A 322 19.54 23.00 -8.86
CA LEU A 322 20.02 22.61 -7.53
C LEU A 322 19.76 23.70 -6.48
N ARG A 323 19.96 24.98 -6.83
CA ARG A 323 19.77 26.11 -5.90
C ARG A 323 18.31 26.48 -5.67
N ARG A 324 17.45 26.35 -6.69
CA ARG A 324 16.05 26.84 -6.63
C ARG A 324 15.06 25.74 -6.27
N GLU A 325 15.30 24.53 -6.74
CA GLU A 325 14.36 23.40 -6.69
C GLU A 325 14.95 22.21 -5.91
N GLY A 326 16.24 22.20 -5.57
CA GLY A 326 16.96 21.03 -5.07
C GLY A 326 16.30 20.35 -3.87
N THR A 327 15.92 21.12 -2.83
CA THR A 327 15.24 20.58 -1.64
C THR A 327 13.87 20.01 -1.98
N ASP A 328 13.07 20.70 -2.81
CA ASP A 328 11.75 20.23 -3.21
C ASP A 328 11.83 18.95 -4.05
N LEU A 329 12.84 18.83 -4.91
CA LEU A 329 13.08 17.63 -5.71
C LEU A 329 13.48 16.43 -4.85
N ILE A 330 14.35 16.64 -3.86
CA ILE A 330 14.74 15.60 -2.89
C ILE A 330 13.52 15.14 -2.10
N ALA A 331 12.76 16.06 -1.50
CA ALA A 331 11.59 15.73 -0.70
C ALA A 331 10.51 15.00 -1.52
N SER A 332 10.26 15.45 -2.75
CA SER A 332 9.30 14.80 -3.67
C SER A 332 9.75 13.40 -4.05
N ASN A 333 11.05 13.20 -4.29
CA ASN A 333 11.61 11.89 -4.58
C ASN A 333 11.51 10.95 -3.36
N LEU A 334 11.84 11.42 -2.17
CA LEU A 334 11.72 10.65 -0.94
C LEU A 334 10.27 10.22 -0.68
N LEU A 335 9.30 11.10 -0.95
CA LEU A 335 7.89 10.76 -0.88
C LEU A 335 7.53 9.65 -1.88
N LEU A 336 7.93 9.78 -3.15
CA LEU A 336 7.70 8.77 -4.18
C LEU A 336 8.28 7.40 -3.77
N GLN A 337 9.54 7.38 -3.32
CA GLN A 337 10.20 6.14 -2.91
C GLN A 337 9.56 5.51 -1.67
N SER A 338 9.10 6.33 -0.72
CA SER A 338 8.40 5.86 0.48
C SER A 338 7.04 5.26 0.15
N GLN A 339 6.30 5.85 -0.79
CA GLN A 339 5.04 5.31 -1.28
C GLN A 339 5.25 3.97 -1.99
N GLN A 340 6.22 3.88 -2.89
CA GLN A 340 6.54 2.62 -3.59
C GLN A 340 6.97 1.52 -2.62
N LEU A 341 7.80 1.83 -1.62
CA LEU A 341 8.20 0.87 -0.60
C LEU A 341 6.98 0.36 0.20
N GLY A 342 6.05 1.25 0.53
CA GLY A 342 4.79 0.87 1.17
C GLY A 342 3.87 0.03 0.29
N GLU A 343 3.78 0.34 -1.01
CA GLU A 343 3.02 -0.47 -1.97
C GLU A 343 3.61 -1.87 -2.14
N GLU A 344 4.93 -1.98 -2.24
CA GLU A 344 5.65 -3.25 -2.34
C GLU A 344 5.45 -4.09 -1.06
N ALA A 345 5.60 -3.48 0.12
CA ALA A 345 5.32 -4.14 1.40
C ALA A 345 3.86 -4.59 1.50
N ARG A 346 2.91 -3.74 1.11
CA ARG A 346 1.48 -4.07 1.10
C ARG A 346 1.16 -5.22 0.14
N SER A 347 1.79 -5.25 -1.03
CA SER A 347 1.66 -6.34 -2.00
C SER A 347 2.09 -7.67 -1.40
N LEU A 348 3.28 -7.73 -0.78
CA LEU A 348 3.78 -8.93 -0.11
C LEU A 348 2.88 -9.38 1.04
N LEU A 349 2.45 -8.44 1.89
CA LEU A 349 1.50 -8.72 2.97
C LEU A 349 0.16 -9.23 2.44
N SER A 350 -0.31 -8.73 1.29
CA SER A 350 -1.56 -9.19 0.68
C SER A 350 -1.46 -10.64 0.20
N ILE A 351 -0.31 -11.03 -0.37
CA ILE A 351 -0.02 -12.40 -0.79
C ILE A 351 0.04 -13.33 0.43
N GLN A 352 0.75 -12.92 1.48
CA GLN A 352 0.84 -13.66 2.74
C GLN A 352 -0.55 -13.86 3.38
N ARG A 353 -1.35 -12.80 3.49
CA ARG A 353 -2.73 -12.88 4.01
C ARG A 353 -3.60 -13.80 3.17
N GLN A 354 -3.48 -13.75 1.84
CA GLN A 354 -4.21 -14.64 0.95
C GLN A 354 -3.86 -16.11 1.22
N GLN A 355 -2.57 -16.45 1.35
CA GLN A 355 -2.12 -17.82 1.65
C GLN A 355 -2.59 -18.31 3.02
N GLN A 356 -2.50 -17.46 4.04
CA GLN A 356 -2.99 -17.77 5.40
C GLN A 356 -4.51 -18.00 5.40
N ALA A 357 -5.26 -17.13 4.72
CA ALA A 357 -6.70 -17.26 4.60
C ALA A 357 -7.09 -18.54 3.84
N GLU A 358 -6.38 -18.89 2.77
CA GLU A 358 -6.59 -20.14 2.03
C GLU A 358 -6.34 -21.37 2.90
N THR A 359 -5.29 -21.37 3.71
CA THR A 359 -4.99 -22.44 4.67
C THR A 359 -6.12 -22.62 5.69
N ILE A 360 -6.70 -21.52 6.18
CA ILE A 360 -7.86 -21.55 7.07
C ILE A 360 -9.06 -22.18 6.36
N VAL A 361 -9.38 -21.73 5.16
CA VAL A 361 -10.51 -22.27 4.37
C VAL A 361 -10.33 -23.76 4.10
N GLU A 362 -9.13 -24.20 3.73
CA GLU A 362 -8.83 -25.61 3.50
C GLU A 362 -9.01 -26.46 4.77
N ARG A 363 -8.55 -25.96 5.92
CA ARG A 363 -8.75 -26.65 7.20
C ARG A 363 -10.25 -26.84 7.51
N TYR A 364 -11.05 -25.80 7.35
CA TYR A 364 -12.50 -25.85 7.59
C TYR A 364 -13.25 -26.68 6.53
N GLN A 365 -12.77 -26.70 5.28
CA GLN A 365 -13.24 -27.59 4.21
C GLN A 365 -13.10 -29.07 4.63
N TRP A 366 -11.96 -29.44 5.23
CA TRP A 366 -11.72 -30.82 5.70
C TRP A 366 -12.43 -31.16 7.00
N ILE A 367 -12.51 -30.23 7.98
CA ILE A 367 -13.29 -30.43 9.21
C ILE A 367 -14.76 -30.68 8.88
N GLY A 368 -15.35 -29.86 7.99
CA GLY A 368 -16.74 -30.02 7.54
C GLY A 368 -16.99 -31.38 6.87
N ALA A 369 -16.02 -31.89 6.11
CA ALA A 369 -16.11 -33.21 5.47
C ALA A 369 -15.94 -34.38 6.47
N GLY A 370 -14.97 -34.27 7.39
CA GLY A 370 -14.63 -35.34 8.35
C GLY A 370 -15.67 -35.54 9.45
N VAL A 371 -16.25 -34.45 9.97
CA VAL A 371 -17.30 -34.50 10.99
C VAL A 371 -18.57 -35.15 10.43
N LEU A 372 -18.95 -34.84 9.18
CA LEU A 372 -20.15 -35.40 8.54
C LEU A 372 -19.99 -36.89 8.18
N ALA A 373 -18.77 -37.35 7.96
CA ALA A 373 -18.48 -38.77 7.71
C ALA A 373 -18.52 -39.62 9.01
N ALA A 374 -18.24 -39.01 10.18
CA ALA A 374 -18.03 -39.72 11.44
C ALA A 374 -19.27 -39.86 12.35
N THR A 375 -20.30 -39.01 12.22
CA THR A 375 -21.47 -39.04 13.13
C THR A 375 -22.79 -39.34 12.41
N PRO A 376 -23.47 -40.47 12.70
CA PRO A 376 -24.76 -40.80 12.10
C PRO A 376 -25.90 -40.32 12.99
N LEU A 377 -26.23 -39.02 13.02
CA LEU A 377 -27.50 -38.55 13.62
C LEU A 377 -28.14 -37.41 12.81
N PRO A 378 -29.40 -37.56 12.38
CA PRO A 378 -30.18 -36.47 11.81
C PRO A 378 -30.53 -35.46 12.91
N VAL A 379 -30.49 -34.16 12.61
CA VAL A 379 -30.91 -33.01 13.46
C VAL A 379 -29.80 -32.24 14.21
N VAL A 380 -28.57 -32.78 14.37
CA VAL A 380 -27.44 -31.99 14.94
C VAL A 380 -26.75 -31.09 13.89
N ASP A 381 -27.04 -31.33 12.60
CA ASP A 381 -26.33 -30.75 11.45
C ASP A 381 -26.45 -29.22 11.31
N MET A 382 -27.51 -28.58 11.79
CA MET A 382 -27.68 -27.14 11.51
C MET A 382 -26.91 -26.24 12.50
N LEU A 383 -26.68 -26.71 13.74
CA LEU A 383 -25.97 -25.96 14.78
C LEU A 383 -24.45 -26.13 14.69
N LEU A 384 -23.96 -27.33 14.34
CA LEU A 384 -22.52 -27.56 14.14
C LEU A 384 -22.01 -26.89 12.86
N THR A 385 -22.75 -26.96 11.74
CA THR A 385 -22.36 -26.33 10.47
C THR A 385 -22.38 -24.80 10.54
N ALA A 386 -23.27 -24.22 11.36
CA ALA A 386 -23.28 -22.78 11.62
C ALA A 386 -22.11 -22.34 12.53
N ALA A 387 -21.77 -23.11 13.58
CA ALA A 387 -20.70 -22.77 14.52
C ALA A 387 -19.30 -22.94 13.92
N VAL A 388 -19.06 -24.02 13.16
CA VAL A 388 -17.77 -24.29 12.47
C VAL A 388 -17.49 -23.21 11.43
N ASN A 389 -18.51 -22.74 10.71
CA ASN A 389 -18.37 -21.61 9.78
C ASN A 389 -18.21 -20.26 10.49
N THR A 390 -18.79 -20.08 11.68
CA THR A 390 -18.61 -18.84 12.47
C THR A 390 -17.15 -18.66 12.88
N GLN A 391 -16.50 -19.72 13.35
CA GLN A 391 -15.09 -19.65 13.74
C GLN A 391 -14.17 -19.37 12.53
N MET A 392 -14.46 -19.96 11.36
CA MET A 392 -13.77 -19.62 10.12
C MET A 392 -13.86 -18.11 9.82
N VAL A 393 -15.04 -17.50 9.97
CA VAL A 393 -15.23 -16.06 9.74
C VAL A 393 -14.42 -15.22 10.73
N VAL A 394 -14.39 -15.60 12.01
CA VAL A 394 -13.57 -14.91 13.03
C VAL A 394 -12.09 -15.00 12.69
N GLU A 395 -11.60 -16.18 12.33
CA GLU A 395 -10.19 -16.39 11.97
C GLU A 395 -9.80 -15.67 10.69
N LEU A 396 -10.64 -15.69 9.66
CA LEU A 396 -10.45 -14.89 8.44
C LEU A 396 -10.42 -13.40 8.77
N GLY A 397 -11.33 -12.91 9.62
CA GLY A 397 -11.31 -11.52 10.09
C GLY A 397 -9.96 -11.15 10.70
N ARG A 398 -9.42 -12.00 11.58
CA ARG A 398 -8.09 -11.79 12.21
C ARG A 398 -6.95 -11.69 11.20
N VAL A 399 -6.94 -12.52 10.15
CA VAL A 399 -5.91 -12.45 9.08
C VAL A 399 -5.89 -11.08 8.39
N TYR A 400 -7.06 -10.46 8.22
CA TYR A 400 -7.18 -9.12 7.63
C TYR A 400 -7.18 -7.99 8.68
N GLY A 401 -6.86 -8.28 9.94
CA GLY A 401 -6.79 -7.28 11.02
C GLY A 401 -8.15 -6.76 11.49
N VAL A 402 -9.23 -7.50 11.21
CA VAL A 402 -10.59 -7.18 11.64
C VAL A 402 -10.96 -8.01 12.87
N GLU A 403 -11.21 -7.33 13.98
CA GLU A 403 -11.80 -7.97 15.16
C GLU A 403 -13.30 -8.17 14.92
N VAL A 404 -13.69 -9.42 14.64
CA VAL A 404 -15.10 -9.81 14.48
C VAL A 404 -15.55 -10.55 15.73
N SER A 405 -16.62 -10.08 16.38
CA SER A 405 -17.25 -10.81 17.49
C SER A 405 -17.90 -12.11 16.99
N ILE A 406 -18.13 -13.06 17.90
CA ILE A 406 -18.77 -14.33 17.54
C ILE A 406 -20.21 -14.07 17.03
N GLU A 407 -20.90 -13.09 17.59
CA GLU A 407 -22.25 -12.68 17.19
C GLU A 407 -22.26 -12.08 15.78
N GLU A 408 -21.33 -11.18 15.47
CA GLU A 408 -21.19 -10.59 14.12
C GLU A 408 -20.80 -11.65 13.09
N ALA A 409 -19.84 -12.50 13.42
CA ALA A 409 -19.40 -13.60 12.56
C ALA A 409 -20.56 -14.56 12.26
N LYS A 410 -21.39 -14.86 13.26
CA LYS A 410 -22.59 -15.70 13.08
C LYS A 410 -23.61 -15.02 12.17
N ALA A 411 -23.85 -13.72 12.33
CA ALA A 411 -24.77 -12.97 11.47
C ALA A 411 -24.29 -12.97 10.01
N LEU A 412 -22.99 -12.74 9.78
CA LEU A 412 -22.36 -12.79 8.46
C LEU A 412 -22.47 -14.20 7.83
N ALA A 413 -22.15 -15.24 8.60
CA ALA A 413 -22.28 -16.63 8.15
C ALA A 413 -23.71 -16.98 7.75
N VAL A 414 -24.71 -16.57 8.54
CA VAL A 414 -26.13 -16.79 8.24
C VAL A 414 -26.57 -16.04 6.97
N SER A 415 -26.13 -14.79 6.79
CA SER A 415 -26.45 -13.99 5.59
C SER A 415 -25.91 -14.63 4.31
N LEU A 416 -24.65 -15.08 4.36
CA LEU A 416 -24.01 -15.76 3.23
C LEU A 416 -24.69 -17.11 2.93
N ALA A 417 -24.98 -17.90 3.97
CA ALA A 417 -25.67 -19.17 3.82
C ALA A 417 -27.06 -19.02 3.17
N LYS A 418 -27.85 -18.01 3.58
CA LYS A 418 -29.14 -17.68 2.94
C LYS A 418 -28.97 -17.35 1.46
N THR A 419 -27.97 -16.57 1.11
CA THR A 419 -27.66 -16.17 -0.27
C THR A 419 -27.27 -17.37 -1.12
N MET A 420 -26.39 -18.23 -0.61
CA MET A 420 -25.97 -19.46 -1.29
C MET A 420 -27.13 -20.44 -1.47
N ALA A 421 -28.02 -20.57 -0.47
CA ALA A 421 -29.23 -21.38 -0.58
C ALA A 421 -30.19 -20.83 -1.64
N ALA A 422 -30.43 -19.51 -1.67
CA ALA A 422 -31.26 -18.85 -2.67
C ALA A 422 -30.72 -19.02 -4.09
N LEU A 423 -29.40 -18.85 -4.29
CA LEU A 423 -28.73 -19.09 -5.57
C LEU A 423 -28.83 -20.55 -6.01
N SER A 424 -28.68 -21.49 -5.08
CA SER A 424 -28.80 -22.93 -5.36
C SER A 424 -30.21 -23.31 -5.81
N LEU A 425 -31.24 -22.70 -5.21
CA LEU A 425 -32.64 -22.87 -5.60
C LEU A 425 -32.92 -22.22 -6.97
N ALA A 426 -32.51 -20.97 -7.16
CA ALA A 426 -32.79 -20.19 -8.37
C ALA A 426 -32.12 -20.77 -9.63
N LYS A 427 -30.91 -21.34 -9.48
CA LYS A 427 -30.15 -21.95 -10.60
C LYS A 427 -30.46 -23.42 -10.83
N GLY A 428 -31.48 -23.97 -10.17
CA GLY A 428 -31.90 -25.37 -10.37
C GLY A 428 -30.92 -26.42 -9.86
N ALA A 429 -30.06 -26.09 -8.88
CA ALA A 429 -29.03 -26.98 -8.35
C ALA A 429 -29.57 -28.04 -7.36
N MET A 430 -30.89 -28.27 -7.29
CA MET A 430 -31.52 -29.33 -6.50
C MET A 430 -31.09 -30.76 -6.90
N LYS A 431 -30.39 -30.92 -8.03
CA LYS A 431 -29.94 -32.25 -8.51
C LYS A 431 -28.91 -32.96 -7.62
N LEU A 432 -28.39 -32.32 -6.57
CA LEU A 432 -27.49 -32.98 -5.60
C LEU A 432 -28.19 -33.55 -4.36
N LEU A 433 -29.33 -32.99 -3.95
CA LEU A 433 -30.04 -33.46 -2.76
C LEU A 433 -31.16 -34.46 -3.12
N SER A 434 -31.50 -34.62 -4.40
CA SER A 434 -32.66 -35.39 -4.85
C SER A 434 -32.32 -36.67 -5.63
N VAL A 435 -31.15 -37.29 -5.42
CA VAL A 435 -30.91 -38.68 -5.86
C VAL A 435 -30.85 -39.56 -4.62
N GLY A 436 -32.03 -39.79 -4.06
CA GLY A 436 -32.26 -40.71 -2.96
C GLY A 436 -33.64 -41.32 -3.11
N LEU A 437 -33.74 -42.39 -3.90
CA LEU A 437 -34.78 -43.41 -3.75
C LEU A 437 -34.31 -44.69 -4.45
N GLN A 438 -33.44 -45.43 -3.75
CA GLN A 438 -33.51 -46.90 -3.57
C GLN A 438 -32.33 -47.34 -2.69
N ALA A 439 -32.67 -47.92 -1.53
CA ALA A 439 -31.75 -48.20 -0.44
C ALA A 439 -31.01 -49.53 -0.64
N THR A 440 -29.68 -49.44 -0.74
CA THR A 440 -28.75 -50.57 -0.54
C THR A 440 -27.58 -50.04 0.31
N VAL A 441 -26.96 -50.87 1.16
CA VAL A 441 -25.86 -50.44 2.05
C VAL A 441 -24.68 -49.82 1.29
N ALA A 442 -24.41 -50.26 0.06
CA ALA A 442 -23.43 -49.65 -0.84
C ALA A 442 -23.82 -48.24 -1.32
N THR A 443 -25.11 -47.94 -1.52
CA THR A 443 -25.58 -46.59 -1.87
C THR A 443 -25.63 -45.65 -0.65
N ALA A 444 -25.70 -46.17 0.58
CA ALA A 444 -25.60 -45.38 1.80
C ALA A 444 -24.19 -44.79 2.02
N ILE A 445 -23.13 -45.51 1.65
CA ILE A 445 -21.75 -45.01 1.72
C ILE A 445 -21.51 -43.98 0.60
N ALA A 446 -21.97 -44.27 -0.62
CA ALA A 446 -21.85 -43.37 -1.77
C ALA A 446 -22.60 -42.03 -1.57
N SER A 447 -23.79 -42.06 -0.94
CA SER A 447 -24.56 -40.85 -0.64
C SER A 447 -23.93 -39.98 0.45
N LYS A 448 -23.32 -40.59 1.48
CA LYS A 448 -22.58 -39.86 2.53
C LYS A 448 -21.31 -39.19 2.00
N LEU A 449 -20.56 -39.89 1.15
CA LEU A 449 -19.40 -39.32 0.46
C LEU A 449 -19.80 -38.10 -0.39
N LEU A 450 -20.90 -38.21 -1.14
CA LEU A 450 -21.40 -37.10 -1.96
C LEU A 450 -21.86 -35.89 -1.13
N GLN A 451 -22.48 -36.12 0.03
CA GLN A 451 -22.88 -35.05 0.96
C GLN A 451 -21.67 -34.35 1.58
N GLY A 452 -20.64 -35.11 2.01
CA GLY A 452 -19.40 -34.55 2.55
C GLY A 452 -18.62 -33.71 1.52
N VAL A 453 -18.51 -34.18 0.28
CA VAL A 453 -17.89 -33.43 -0.84
C VAL A 453 -18.65 -32.14 -1.12
N SER A 454 -19.99 -32.18 -1.07
CA SER A 454 -20.83 -31.01 -1.32
C SER A 454 -20.71 -29.98 -0.19
N ALA A 455 -20.67 -30.43 1.07
CA ALA A 455 -20.45 -29.55 2.23
C ALA A 455 -19.06 -28.89 2.16
N ALA A 456 -18.01 -29.66 1.87
CA ALA A 456 -16.65 -29.15 1.66
C ALA A 456 -16.60 -28.10 0.55
N TYR A 457 -17.26 -28.35 -0.58
CA TYR A 457 -17.35 -27.39 -1.67
C TYR A 457 -18.03 -26.08 -1.25
N LEU A 458 -19.18 -26.16 -0.59
CA LEU A 458 -19.90 -24.96 -0.12
C LEU A 458 -19.09 -24.20 0.93
N THR A 459 -18.40 -24.88 1.84
CA THR A 459 -17.48 -24.24 2.80
C THR A 459 -16.34 -23.52 2.09
N ARG A 460 -15.77 -24.09 1.02
CA ARG A 460 -14.76 -23.42 0.20
C ARG A 460 -15.30 -22.16 -0.46
N ILE A 461 -16.49 -22.22 -1.07
CA ILE A 461 -17.14 -21.05 -1.68
C ILE A 461 -17.41 -19.97 -0.63
N ALA A 462 -17.91 -20.37 0.55
CA ALA A 462 -18.18 -19.45 1.64
C ALA A 462 -16.89 -18.76 2.13
N GLY A 463 -15.84 -19.54 2.38
CA GLY A 463 -14.53 -19.03 2.79
C GLY A 463 -13.91 -18.08 1.76
N LYS A 464 -13.95 -18.43 0.47
CA LYS A 464 -13.48 -17.56 -0.61
C LYS A 464 -14.30 -16.27 -0.74
N SER A 465 -15.60 -16.33 -0.45
CA SER A 465 -16.45 -15.13 -0.43
C SER A 465 -16.12 -14.21 0.74
N PHE A 466 -15.85 -14.77 1.93
CA PHE A 466 -15.41 -13.98 3.09
C PHE A 466 -14.02 -13.38 2.91
N ILE A 467 -13.11 -14.07 2.20
CA ILE A 467 -11.82 -13.49 1.80
C ILE A 467 -12.03 -12.19 1.02
N VAL A 468 -12.91 -12.20 0.02
CA VAL A 468 -13.24 -10.99 -0.77
C VAL A 468 -13.85 -9.89 0.13
N TYR A 469 -14.79 -10.25 1.00
CA TYR A 469 -15.41 -9.31 1.94
C TYR A 469 -14.39 -8.61 2.85
N PHE A 470 -13.46 -9.36 3.44
CA PHE A 470 -12.44 -8.79 4.32
C PHE A 470 -11.36 -8.02 3.55
N GLN A 471 -11.01 -8.44 2.33
CA GLN A 471 -10.13 -7.67 1.42
C GLN A 471 -10.74 -6.32 1.02
N ALA A 472 -12.05 -6.28 0.85
CA ALA A 472 -12.80 -5.08 0.52
C ALA A 472 -13.22 -4.25 1.75
N ASN A 473 -12.47 -4.33 2.86
CA ASN A 473 -12.73 -3.58 4.10
C ASN A 473 -14.14 -3.82 4.70
N GLN A 474 -14.59 -5.07 4.74
CA GLN A 474 -15.90 -5.46 5.26
C GLN A 474 -17.06 -4.93 4.40
N ASP A 475 -16.84 -4.85 3.09
CA ASP A 475 -17.85 -4.50 2.10
C ASP A 475 -17.99 -5.63 1.06
N TRP A 476 -19.22 -5.88 0.62
CA TRP A 476 -19.49 -6.81 -0.48
C TRP A 476 -19.38 -6.13 -1.86
N GLY A 477 -19.22 -4.80 -1.89
CA GLY A 477 -19.20 -3.98 -3.10
C GLY A 477 -20.60 -3.70 -3.65
N ASP A 478 -20.66 -2.90 -4.71
CA ASP A 478 -21.91 -2.34 -5.27
C ASP A 478 -22.94 -3.40 -5.70
N HIS A 479 -22.47 -4.59 -6.08
CA HIS A 479 -23.31 -5.70 -6.55
C HIS A 479 -23.76 -6.63 -5.41
N GLY A 480 -23.31 -6.38 -4.19
CA GLY A 480 -23.69 -7.10 -2.98
C GLY A 480 -23.21 -8.56 -2.90
N ILE A 481 -23.61 -9.21 -1.81
CA ILE A 481 -23.19 -10.58 -1.44
C ILE A 481 -23.51 -11.63 -2.51
N GLN A 482 -24.61 -11.46 -3.26
CA GLN A 482 -25.04 -12.41 -4.29
C GLN A 482 -24.04 -12.48 -5.46
N ALA A 483 -23.55 -11.33 -5.93
CA ALA A 483 -22.61 -11.28 -7.04
C ALA A 483 -21.25 -11.89 -6.66
N VAL A 484 -20.76 -11.60 -5.45
CA VAL A 484 -19.51 -12.18 -4.93
C VAL A 484 -19.61 -13.71 -4.88
N VAL A 485 -20.69 -14.23 -4.29
CA VAL A 485 -20.91 -15.68 -4.20
C VAL A 485 -20.99 -16.32 -5.58
N GLU A 486 -21.75 -15.72 -6.50
CA GLU A 486 -21.88 -16.21 -7.88
C GLU A 486 -20.55 -16.25 -8.62
N GLN A 487 -19.73 -15.21 -8.49
CA GLN A 487 -18.38 -15.19 -9.06
C GLN A 487 -17.52 -16.32 -8.49
N GLN A 488 -17.56 -16.54 -7.17
CA GLN A 488 -16.79 -17.62 -6.55
C GLN A 488 -17.24 -19.02 -7.00
N TYR A 489 -18.54 -19.24 -7.24
CA TYR A 489 -19.05 -20.48 -7.85
C TYR A 489 -18.50 -20.70 -9.27
N GLN A 490 -18.40 -19.64 -10.09
CA GLN A 490 -17.89 -19.72 -11.46
C GLN A 490 -16.37 -19.98 -11.50
N LEU A 491 -15.61 -19.27 -10.66
CA LEU A 491 -14.15 -19.41 -10.56
C LEU A 491 -13.75 -20.79 -10.03
N ASN A 492 -14.48 -21.32 -9.05
CA ASN A 492 -14.23 -22.64 -8.47
C ASN A 492 -15.17 -23.68 -9.11
N ARG A 493 -14.96 -23.99 -10.39
CA ARG A 493 -15.78 -24.96 -11.13
C ARG A 493 -15.94 -26.26 -10.36
N ARG A 494 -17.19 -26.59 -10.08
CA ARG A 494 -17.58 -27.69 -9.19
C ARG A 494 -17.01 -29.04 -9.63
N ASP A 495 -17.03 -29.36 -10.92
CA ASP A 495 -16.58 -30.67 -11.41
C ASP A 495 -15.07 -30.89 -11.24
N ALA A 496 -14.28 -29.82 -11.39
CA ALA A 496 -12.84 -29.86 -11.17
C ALA A 496 -12.54 -30.04 -9.67
N PHE A 497 -13.25 -29.29 -8.81
CA PHE A 497 -13.12 -29.41 -7.36
C PHE A 497 -13.49 -30.82 -6.86
N VAL A 498 -14.62 -31.37 -7.30
CA VAL A 498 -15.10 -32.69 -6.87
C VAL A 498 -14.09 -33.78 -7.20
N LYS A 499 -13.53 -33.77 -8.43
CA LYS A 499 -12.50 -34.73 -8.84
C LYS A 499 -11.25 -34.64 -7.98
N GLN A 500 -10.74 -33.42 -7.78
CA GLN A 500 -9.53 -33.19 -6.99
C GLN A 500 -9.73 -33.53 -5.51
N PHE A 501 -10.86 -33.15 -4.93
CA PHE A 501 -11.19 -33.43 -3.53
C PHE A 501 -11.32 -34.92 -3.27
N LEU A 502 -12.01 -35.66 -4.14
CA LEU A 502 -12.13 -37.12 -4.03
C LEU A 502 -10.77 -37.80 -4.12
N HIS A 503 -9.90 -37.35 -5.04
CA HIS A 503 -8.53 -37.87 -5.15
C HIS A 503 -7.73 -37.66 -3.86
N SER A 504 -7.68 -36.42 -3.36
CA SER A 504 -6.99 -36.10 -2.10
C SER A 504 -7.60 -36.76 -0.87
N ALA A 505 -8.90 -37.04 -0.87
CA ALA A 505 -9.55 -37.76 0.22
C ALA A 505 -9.14 -39.24 0.25
N ILE A 506 -9.01 -39.88 -0.93
CA ILE A 506 -8.53 -41.25 -1.05
C ILE A 506 -7.06 -41.33 -0.61
N GLU A 507 -6.19 -40.44 -1.08
CA GLU A 507 -4.76 -40.38 -0.68
C GLU A 507 -4.54 -40.18 0.83
N LYS A 508 -5.44 -39.49 1.53
CA LYS A 508 -5.35 -39.31 2.99
C LYS A 508 -5.88 -40.50 3.78
N LEU A 509 -6.65 -41.39 3.16
CA LEU A 509 -7.29 -42.54 3.80
C LEU A 509 -6.56 -43.87 3.51
N THR A 510 -5.71 -43.91 2.49
CA THR A 510 -4.77 -45.00 2.17
C THR A 510 -3.38 -44.67 2.69
#